data_AF-A0A3D5VPB2-F1
#
_entry.id   AF-A0A3D5VPB2-F1
#
_cell.length_a   1.000
_cell.length_b   1.000
_cell.length_c   1.000
_cell.angle_alpha   90.00
_cell.angle_beta   90.00
_cell.angle_gamma   90.00
#
_symmetry.space_group_name_H-M   'P 1'
#
loop_
_entity.id
_entity.type
_entity.pdbx_description
1 polymer ?
#
loop_
_entity_poly.entity_id
_entity_poly.type
_entity_poly.pdbx_seq_one_letter_code
_entity_poly.pdbx_strand_id
1 'polypeptide(L)'
;LGAVLLLGARSNRYRKDGAISAHPPSSIPFLALGAWILTVGWFGFNVMSAQTLDKISGLVAVNSLMAMVGGTLAALAVGKNDPGFVHNGPLAGLVAVCAGSDLMHPLGALVVGGVAGAIFVVMFTLTQNKWKIDDVLGVWPLHGLCGTWGGVAAGIFGSQTLGGLGGVSLGAQVIGTLMGVAWATAGGFVVYGVLKATIGLRLSQEEEFDGADLSIHKISATPEREANW
;
A
#
# COMPACT_ATOMS: atom_id res chain seq x y z
N LEU A 1 7.45 -5.19 -5.03
CA LEU A 1 7.69 -5.06 -6.49
C LEU A 1 8.36 -6.29 -7.10
N GLY A 2 9.54 -6.71 -6.63
CA GLY A 2 10.26 -7.86 -7.21
C GLY A 2 9.42 -9.14 -7.34
N ALA A 3 8.66 -9.50 -6.30
CA ALA A 3 7.72 -10.61 -6.32
C ALA A 3 6.70 -10.53 -7.48
N VAL A 4 6.01 -9.39 -7.59
CA VAL A 4 4.97 -9.15 -8.59
C VAL A 4 5.53 -9.25 -10.01
N LEU A 5 6.70 -8.66 -10.25
CA LEU A 5 7.34 -8.70 -11.56
C LEU A 5 7.82 -10.10 -11.95
N LEU A 6 8.38 -10.85 -10.99
CA LEU A 6 8.89 -12.19 -11.26
C LEU A 6 7.78 -13.24 -11.38
N LEU A 7 6.69 -13.09 -10.63
CA LEU A 7 5.49 -13.93 -10.71
C LEU A 7 4.70 -13.69 -12.01
N GLY A 8 4.66 -12.44 -12.47
CA GLY A 8 3.97 -12.03 -13.69
C GLY A 8 2.45 -11.93 -13.52
N ALA A 9 1.77 -11.47 -14.58
CA ALA A 9 0.34 -11.18 -14.55
C ALA A 9 -0.53 -12.44 -14.52
N ARG A 10 -1.69 -12.41 -13.85
CA ARG A 10 -2.67 -13.51 -13.87
C ARG A 10 -3.09 -13.89 -15.29
N SER A 11 -3.39 -15.17 -15.48
CA SER A 11 -3.78 -15.70 -16.78
C SER A 11 -4.98 -14.93 -17.33
N ASN A 12 -4.93 -14.54 -18.61
CA ASN A 12 -5.95 -13.74 -19.30
C ASN A 12 -6.22 -12.32 -18.74
N ARG A 13 -5.43 -11.82 -17.77
CA ARG A 13 -5.53 -10.42 -17.28
C ARG A 13 -5.29 -9.40 -18.40
N TYR A 14 -4.21 -9.59 -19.16
CA TYR A 14 -3.84 -8.76 -20.31
C TYR A 14 -3.89 -9.60 -21.58
N ARG A 15 -4.90 -9.38 -22.43
CA ARG A 15 -5.12 -10.18 -23.63
C ARG A 15 -4.28 -9.66 -24.81
N LYS A 16 -4.05 -10.55 -25.79
CA LYS A 16 -3.23 -10.27 -26.99
C LYS A 16 -3.85 -9.20 -27.90
N ASP A 17 -5.17 -9.05 -27.87
CA ASP A 17 -5.94 -8.01 -28.57
C ASP A 17 -5.86 -6.63 -27.89
N GLY A 18 -5.12 -6.53 -26.78
CA GLY A 18 -5.00 -5.31 -25.99
C GLY A 18 -6.11 -5.11 -24.95
N ALA A 19 -7.12 -5.98 -24.91
CA ALA A 19 -8.16 -5.92 -23.90
C ALA A 19 -7.62 -6.29 -22.51
N ILE A 20 -8.17 -5.65 -21.48
CA ILE A 20 -7.85 -5.92 -20.07
C ILE A 20 -9.07 -6.60 -19.44
N SER A 21 -8.89 -7.82 -18.95
CA SER A 21 -9.95 -8.54 -18.23
C SER A 21 -9.96 -8.07 -16.79
N ALA A 22 -11.05 -7.43 -16.36
CA ALA A 22 -11.23 -7.05 -14.95
C ALA A 22 -11.48 -8.31 -14.10
N HIS A 23 -10.64 -8.55 -13.10
CA HIS A 23 -10.97 -9.49 -12.03
C HIS A 23 -11.66 -8.69 -10.93
N PRO A 24 -12.97 -8.85 -10.73
CA PRO A 24 -13.68 -8.12 -9.69
C PRO A 24 -13.14 -8.51 -8.31
N PRO A 25 -13.17 -7.60 -7.33
CA PRO A 25 -12.90 -7.95 -5.93
C PRO A 25 -13.83 -9.07 -5.48
N SER A 26 -13.29 -10.04 -4.74
CA SER A 26 -14.07 -11.17 -4.21
C SER A 26 -15.16 -10.72 -3.21
N SER A 27 -14.93 -9.63 -2.47
CA SER A 27 -15.92 -9.02 -1.59
C SER A 27 -15.57 -7.57 -1.24
N ILE A 28 -16.43 -6.63 -1.63
CA ILE A 28 -16.31 -5.21 -1.24
C ILE A 28 -16.48 -5.00 0.27
N PRO A 29 -17.46 -5.64 0.95
CA PRO A 29 -17.57 -5.54 2.41
C PRO A 29 -16.31 -6.01 3.16
N PHE A 30 -15.70 -7.12 2.76
CA PHE A 30 -14.45 -7.59 3.39
C PHE A 30 -13.26 -6.67 3.07
N LEU A 31 -13.20 -6.09 1.87
CA LEU A 31 -12.21 -5.05 1.54
C LEU A 31 -12.34 -3.85 2.48
N ALA A 32 -13.56 -3.35 2.67
CA ALA A 32 -13.83 -2.23 3.56
C ALA A 32 -13.49 -2.56 5.02
N LEU A 33 -13.91 -3.74 5.49
CA LEU A 33 -13.62 -4.23 6.85
C LEU A 33 -12.11 -4.32 7.09
N GLY A 34 -11.36 -4.94 6.18
CA GLY A 34 -9.91 -5.06 6.27
C GLY A 34 -9.23 -3.70 6.30
N ALA A 35 -9.64 -2.78 5.43
CA ALA A 35 -9.08 -1.43 5.40
C ALA A 35 -9.31 -0.65 6.70
N TRP A 36 -10.49 -0.77 7.32
CA TRP A 36 -10.78 -0.11 8.59
C TRP A 36 -10.06 -0.75 9.78
N ILE A 37 -9.95 -2.08 9.83
CA ILE A 37 -9.15 -2.77 10.85
C ILE A 37 -7.70 -2.30 10.76
N LEU A 38 -7.14 -2.25 9.54
CA LEU A 38 -5.79 -1.75 9.31
C LEU A 38 -5.66 -0.29 9.72
N THR A 39 -6.62 0.57 9.38
CA THR A 39 -6.61 2.00 9.73
C THR A 39 -6.54 2.20 11.25
N VAL A 40 -7.38 1.50 12.01
CA VAL A 40 -7.38 1.55 13.48
C VAL A 40 -6.09 0.98 14.06
N GLY A 41 -5.63 -0.17 13.54
CA GLY A 41 -4.38 -0.79 13.97
C GLY A 41 -3.15 0.10 13.68
N TRP A 42 -3.13 0.78 12.54
CA TRP A 42 -2.04 1.67 12.13
C TRP A 42 -1.93 2.91 13.01
N PHE A 43 -3.07 3.43 13.45
CA PHE A 43 -3.08 4.51 14.43
C PHE A 43 -2.33 4.08 15.71
N GLY A 44 -2.61 2.87 16.22
CA GLY A 44 -1.87 2.28 17.34
C GLY A 44 -0.38 2.08 17.01
N PHE A 45 -0.06 1.59 15.82
CA PHE A 45 1.31 1.40 15.36
C PHE A 45 2.14 2.69 15.40
N ASN A 46 1.60 3.80 14.89
CA ASN A 46 2.30 5.09 14.89
C ASN A 46 2.49 5.61 16.31
N VAL A 47 1.42 5.66 17.12
CA VAL A 47 1.48 6.20 18.49
C VAL A 47 2.42 5.39 19.39
N MET A 48 2.43 4.06 19.25
CA MET A 48 3.28 3.18 20.04
C MET A 48 4.72 3.06 19.52
N SER A 49 5.03 3.61 18.34
CA SER A 49 6.42 3.65 17.82
C SER A 49 7.37 4.50 18.68
N ALA A 50 6.82 5.26 19.62
CA ALA A 50 7.57 5.92 20.69
C ALA A 50 8.31 4.94 21.62
N GLN A 51 7.90 3.66 21.66
CA GLN A 51 8.47 2.55 22.43
C GLN A 51 8.42 2.68 23.96
N THR A 52 8.17 3.88 24.50
CA THR A 52 8.01 4.13 25.94
C THR A 52 6.82 5.05 26.21
N LEU A 53 6.15 4.87 27.37
CA LEU A 53 4.91 5.59 27.71
C LEU A 53 5.14 7.10 27.84
N ASP A 54 6.31 7.52 28.30
CA ASP A 54 6.70 8.93 28.46
C ASP A 54 6.93 9.65 27.13
N LYS A 55 7.15 8.90 26.04
CA LYS A 55 7.38 9.42 24.69
C LYS A 55 6.14 9.36 23.79
N ILE A 56 5.04 8.78 24.29
CA ILE A 56 3.75 8.81 23.58
C ILE A 56 3.34 10.27 23.43
N SER A 57 3.08 10.68 22.19
CA SER A 57 2.81 12.07 21.85
C SER A 57 1.44 12.23 21.23
N GLY A 58 0.66 13.20 21.76
CA GLY A 58 -0.58 13.64 21.14
C GLY A 58 -0.37 14.19 19.72
N LEU A 59 0.83 14.70 19.42
CA LEU A 59 1.18 15.16 18.08
C LEU A 59 1.18 14.00 17.07
N VAL A 60 1.73 12.85 17.44
CA VAL A 60 1.74 11.64 16.59
C VAL A 60 0.33 11.17 16.29
N ALA A 61 -0.54 11.19 17.30
CA ALA A 61 -1.96 10.85 17.15
C ALA A 61 -2.66 11.81 16.17
N VAL A 62 -2.53 13.13 16.39
CA VAL A 62 -3.17 14.14 15.54
C VAL A 62 -2.62 14.09 14.11
N ASN A 63 -1.31 13.98 13.91
CA ASN A 63 -0.71 13.87 12.59
C ASN A 63 -1.18 12.61 11.86
N SER A 64 -1.31 11.49 12.56
CA SER A 64 -1.86 10.25 11.98
C SER A 64 -3.30 10.42 11.50
N LEU A 65 -4.15 11.08 12.31
CA LEU A 65 -5.54 11.39 11.92
C LEU A 65 -5.59 12.34 10.73
N MET A 66 -4.78 13.40 10.73
CA MET A 66 -4.76 14.38 9.64
C MET A 66 -4.31 13.77 8.33
N ALA A 67 -3.28 12.91 8.35
CA ALA A 67 -2.83 12.18 7.17
C ALA A 67 -3.89 11.19 6.65
N MET A 68 -4.56 10.48 7.56
CA MET A 68 -5.69 9.61 7.23
C MET A 68 -6.82 10.38 6.52
N VAL A 69 -7.19 11.55 7.05
CA VAL A 69 -8.19 12.45 6.44
C VAL A 69 -7.73 12.91 5.06
N GLY A 70 -6.49 13.40 4.94
CA GLY A 70 -5.93 13.85 3.66
C GLY A 70 -5.99 12.75 2.60
N GLY A 71 -5.53 11.54 2.94
CA GLY A 71 -5.54 10.39 2.04
C GLY A 71 -6.94 9.98 1.60
N THR A 72 -7.92 10.02 2.52
CA THR A 72 -9.33 9.74 2.23
C THR A 72 -9.92 10.75 1.24
N LEU A 73 -9.74 12.05 1.50
CA LEU A 73 -10.28 13.11 0.66
C LEU A 73 -9.67 13.09 -0.75
N ALA A 74 -8.35 12.87 -0.85
CA ALA A 74 -7.68 12.78 -2.14
C ALA A 74 -8.12 11.53 -2.91
N ALA A 75 -8.24 10.37 -2.25
CA ALA A 75 -8.70 9.15 -2.89
C ALA A 75 -10.17 9.26 -3.37
N LEU A 76 -11.04 9.93 -2.61
CA LEU A 76 -12.42 10.22 -3.01
C LEU A 76 -12.47 11.05 -4.30
N ALA A 77 -11.71 12.15 -4.34
CA ALA A 77 -11.70 13.07 -5.46
C ALA A 77 -11.02 12.47 -6.71
N VAL A 78 -9.80 11.97 -6.56
CA VAL A 78 -9.00 11.44 -7.68
C VAL A 78 -9.53 10.09 -8.15
N GLY A 79 -9.98 9.25 -7.21
CA GLY A 79 -10.58 7.95 -7.48
C GLY A 79 -12.03 8.01 -7.93
N LYS A 80 -12.62 9.20 -8.05
CA LYS A 80 -13.99 9.43 -8.54
C LYS A 80 -15.03 8.59 -7.79
N ASN A 81 -14.91 8.54 -6.46
CA ASN A 81 -15.80 7.78 -5.58
C ASN A 81 -15.80 6.25 -5.81
N ASP A 82 -14.72 5.70 -6.37
CA ASP A 82 -14.52 4.25 -6.41
C ASP A 82 -14.31 3.71 -4.98
N PRO A 83 -15.10 2.72 -4.53
CA PRO A 83 -15.02 2.21 -3.16
C PRO A 83 -13.67 1.55 -2.85
N GLY A 84 -13.03 0.93 -3.83
CA GLY A 84 -11.69 0.35 -3.66
C GLY A 84 -10.66 1.42 -3.32
N PHE A 85 -10.72 2.57 -3.99
CA PHE A 85 -9.83 3.70 -3.68
C PHE A 85 -10.19 4.41 -2.39
N VAL A 86 -11.47 4.66 -2.13
CA VAL A 86 -11.92 5.39 -0.92
C VAL A 86 -11.52 4.63 0.35
N HIS A 87 -11.67 3.31 0.39
CA HIS A 87 -11.28 2.53 1.57
C HIS A 87 -9.76 2.43 1.76
N ASN A 88 -8.96 2.46 0.69
CA ASN A 88 -7.49 2.38 0.78
C ASN A 88 -6.79 3.75 0.90
N GLY A 89 -7.47 4.86 0.57
CA GLY A 89 -6.99 6.23 0.75
C GLY A 89 -6.48 6.54 2.17
N PRO A 90 -7.23 6.21 3.25
CA PRO A 90 -6.77 6.31 4.62
C PRO A 90 -5.42 5.63 4.86
N LEU A 91 -5.24 4.42 4.32
CA LEU A 91 -4.01 3.63 4.47
C LEU A 91 -2.83 4.27 3.74
N ALA A 92 -3.05 4.82 2.53
CA ALA A 92 -2.02 5.58 1.80
C ALA A 92 -1.49 6.75 2.66
N GLY A 93 -2.39 7.49 3.32
CA GLY A 93 -2.01 8.57 4.21
C GLY A 93 -1.27 8.09 5.46
N LEU A 94 -1.77 7.04 6.09
CA LEU A 94 -1.14 6.44 7.28
C LEU A 94 0.26 5.87 7.00
N VAL A 95 0.46 5.24 5.85
CA VAL A 95 1.77 4.79 5.39
C VAL A 95 2.73 5.98 5.23
N ALA A 96 2.28 7.05 4.58
CA ALA A 96 3.15 8.18 4.26
C ALA A 96 3.56 8.97 5.52
N VAL A 97 2.70 9.08 6.54
CA VAL A 97 3.01 9.85 7.74
C VAL A 97 3.95 9.10 8.71
N CYS A 98 4.14 7.79 8.56
CA CYS A 98 4.98 7.00 9.48
C CYS A 98 6.36 7.61 9.72
N ALA A 99 7.01 8.10 8.66
CA ALA A 99 8.38 8.64 8.74
C ALA A 99 8.49 10.01 9.43
N GLY A 100 7.37 10.71 9.67
CA GLY A 100 7.41 12.04 10.26
C GLY A 100 6.21 12.42 11.12
N SER A 101 5.54 11.42 11.68
CA SER A 101 4.35 11.63 12.51
C SER A 101 4.65 12.40 13.80
N ASP A 102 5.88 12.35 14.30
CA ASP A 102 6.36 13.02 15.51
C ASP A 102 6.95 14.42 15.25
N LEU A 103 7.15 14.81 14.00
CA LEU A 103 7.88 16.01 13.60
C LEU A 103 7.08 17.00 12.78
N MET A 104 6.02 16.58 12.08
CA MET A 104 5.23 17.45 11.21
C MET A 104 4.23 18.33 11.98
N HIS A 105 3.86 19.47 11.40
CA HIS A 105 2.64 20.17 11.78
C HIS A 105 1.39 19.41 11.28
N PRO A 106 0.25 19.39 12.02
CA PRO A 106 -0.98 18.69 11.62
C PRO A 106 -1.49 19.02 10.22
N LEU A 107 -1.42 20.29 9.80
CA LEU A 107 -1.78 20.68 8.43
C LEU A 107 -0.81 20.13 7.39
N GLY A 108 0.48 20.04 7.74
CA GLY A 108 1.49 19.39 6.90
C GLY A 108 1.19 17.90 6.74
N ALA A 109 0.86 17.20 7.83
CA ALA A 109 0.47 15.80 7.80
C ALA A 109 -0.76 15.55 6.91
N LEU A 110 -1.75 16.46 6.93
CA LEU A 110 -2.90 16.40 6.00
C LEU A 110 -2.48 16.48 4.54
N VAL A 111 -1.57 17.40 4.20
CA VAL A 111 -1.05 17.53 2.83
C VAL A 111 -0.27 16.29 2.43
N VAL A 112 0.59 15.76 3.32
CA VAL A 112 1.33 14.52 3.08
C VAL A 112 0.38 13.37 2.78
N GLY A 113 -0.68 13.22 3.58
CA GLY A 113 -1.71 12.21 3.37
C GLY A 113 -2.46 12.40 2.06
N GLY A 114 -2.85 13.64 1.72
CA GLY A 114 -3.53 13.94 0.46
C GLY A 114 -2.69 13.63 -0.77
N VAL A 115 -1.41 13.99 -0.77
CA VAL A 115 -0.49 13.63 -1.85
C VAL A 115 -0.34 12.11 -1.95
N ALA A 116 -0.21 11.41 -0.82
CA ALA A 116 -0.13 9.95 -0.79
C ALA A 116 -1.39 9.28 -1.37
N GLY A 117 -2.59 9.75 -1.01
CA GLY A 117 -3.85 9.25 -1.56
C GLY A 117 -3.93 9.43 -3.08
N ALA A 118 -3.51 10.59 -3.60
CA ALA A 118 -3.46 10.84 -5.03
C ALA A 118 -2.41 9.96 -5.74
N ILE A 119 -1.21 9.82 -5.15
CA ILE A 119 -0.15 8.91 -5.66
C ILE A 119 -0.71 7.50 -5.78
N PHE A 120 -1.34 6.98 -4.72
CA PHE A 120 -1.89 5.62 -4.73
C PHE A 120 -2.88 5.42 -5.87
N VAL A 121 -3.88 6.28 -6.02
CA VAL A 121 -4.90 6.13 -7.08
C VAL A 121 -4.26 6.18 -8.47
N VAL A 122 -3.49 7.24 -8.74
CA VAL A 122 -2.89 7.45 -10.08
C VAL A 122 -1.94 6.32 -10.42
N MET A 123 -1.06 5.96 -9.49
CA MET A 123 -0.04 4.95 -9.74
C MET A 123 -0.62 3.55 -9.78
N PHE A 124 -1.65 3.24 -8.99
CA PHE A 124 -2.37 1.97 -9.13
C PHE A 124 -2.98 1.82 -10.52
N THR A 125 -3.75 2.82 -10.97
CA THR A 125 -4.38 2.80 -12.29
C THR A 125 -3.33 2.70 -13.40
N LEU A 126 -2.24 3.46 -13.31
CA LEU A 126 -1.20 3.48 -14.33
C LEU A 126 -0.40 2.17 -14.38
N THR A 127 -0.07 1.61 -13.21
CA THR A 127 0.63 0.31 -13.07
C THR A 127 -0.18 -0.81 -13.70
N GLN A 128 -1.49 -0.82 -13.43
CA GLN A 128 -2.42 -1.83 -13.92
C GLN A 128 -2.71 -1.67 -15.42
N ASN A 129 -3.08 -0.46 -15.87
CA ASN A 129 -3.65 -0.26 -17.20
C ASN A 129 -2.63 0.04 -18.28
N LYS A 130 -1.50 0.66 -17.92
CA LYS A 130 -0.47 1.08 -18.88
C LYS A 130 0.77 0.21 -18.82
N TRP A 131 1.28 -0.04 -17.61
CA TRP A 131 2.50 -0.85 -17.43
C TRP A 131 2.24 -2.34 -17.44
N LYS A 132 0.97 -2.75 -17.38
CA LYS A 132 0.55 -4.15 -17.39
C LYS A 132 1.22 -4.98 -16.28
N ILE A 133 1.36 -4.37 -15.11
CA ILE A 133 1.86 -5.03 -13.89
C ILE A 133 0.64 -5.35 -13.03
N ASP A 134 0.37 -6.64 -12.84
CA ASP A 134 -0.81 -7.13 -12.11
C ASP A 134 -0.55 -7.21 -10.61
N ASP A 135 -0.32 -6.06 -9.99
CA ASP A 135 -0.31 -5.90 -8.53
C ASP A 135 -1.74 -5.88 -7.98
N VAL A 136 -2.29 -7.06 -7.69
CA VAL A 136 -3.71 -7.29 -7.37
C VAL A 136 -4.27 -6.33 -6.32
N LEU A 137 -3.49 -6.07 -5.27
CA LEU A 137 -3.90 -5.20 -4.15
C LEU A 137 -3.30 -3.80 -4.23
N GLY A 138 -2.44 -3.53 -5.22
CA GLY A 138 -1.75 -2.25 -5.32
C GLY A 138 -0.72 -2.04 -4.22
N VAL A 139 -0.09 -3.11 -3.75
CA VAL A 139 0.86 -3.08 -2.63
C VAL A 139 2.05 -2.17 -2.94
N TRP A 140 2.57 -2.20 -4.16
CA TRP A 140 3.69 -1.35 -4.55
C TRP A 140 3.31 0.14 -4.64
N PRO A 141 2.23 0.55 -5.31
CA PRO A 141 1.74 1.92 -5.22
C PRO A 141 1.45 2.37 -3.78
N LEU A 142 0.77 1.55 -2.98
CA LEU A 142 0.33 1.90 -1.63
C LEU A 142 1.49 1.98 -0.63
N HIS A 143 2.38 0.99 -0.58
CA HIS A 143 3.46 0.95 0.40
C HIS A 143 4.78 1.46 -0.16
N GLY A 144 5.14 1.03 -1.38
CA GLY A 144 6.39 1.42 -2.01
C GLY A 144 6.43 2.92 -2.33
N LEU A 145 5.45 3.42 -3.09
CA LEU A 145 5.47 4.80 -3.54
C LEU A 145 5.00 5.79 -2.47
N CYS A 146 3.90 5.52 -1.76
CA CYS A 146 3.48 6.40 -0.66
C CYS A 146 4.48 6.39 0.51
N GLY A 147 5.12 5.25 0.80
CA GLY A 147 6.19 5.18 1.80
C GLY A 147 7.44 5.97 1.38
N THR A 148 7.83 5.86 0.09
CA THR A 148 8.92 6.70 -0.48
C THR A 148 8.58 8.18 -0.36
N TRP A 149 7.35 8.56 -0.72
CA TRP A 149 6.87 9.92 -0.53
C TRP A 149 6.93 10.33 0.94
N GLY A 150 6.48 9.49 1.86
CA GLY A 150 6.53 9.73 3.30
C GLY A 150 7.93 10.02 3.84
N GLY A 151 8.92 9.22 3.43
CA GLY A 151 10.32 9.41 3.79
C GLY A 151 10.86 10.78 3.36
N VAL A 152 10.61 11.17 2.11
CA VAL A 152 10.99 12.51 1.60
C VAL A 152 10.18 13.61 2.27
N ALA A 153 8.88 13.42 2.44
CA ALA A 153 7.95 14.37 3.04
C ALA A 153 8.30 14.69 4.49
N ALA A 154 8.81 13.73 5.26
CA ALA A 154 9.34 13.98 6.60
C ALA A 154 10.46 15.03 6.60
N GLY A 155 11.33 15.01 5.60
CA GLY A 155 12.38 16.02 5.43
C GLY A 155 11.86 17.40 5.04
N ILE A 156 10.72 17.46 4.33
CA ILE A 156 10.08 18.71 3.90
C ILE A 156 9.24 19.28 5.05
N PHE A 157 8.22 18.54 5.49
CA PHE A 157 7.22 18.98 6.45
C PHE A 157 7.68 18.89 7.92
N GLY A 158 8.82 18.27 8.19
CA GLY A 158 9.52 18.39 9.46
C GLY A 158 10.33 19.67 9.62
N SER A 159 10.51 20.45 8.54
CA SER A 159 11.18 21.74 8.62
C SER A 159 10.42 22.73 9.50
N GLN A 160 11.16 23.49 10.31
CA GLN A 160 10.59 24.57 11.13
C GLN A 160 9.90 25.65 10.31
N THR A 161 10.34 25.87 9.06
CA THR A 161 9.71 26.83 8.14
C THR A 161 8.28 26.46 7.77
N LEU A 162 7.92 25.18 7.86
CA LEU A 162 6.57 24.67 7.60
C LEU A 162 5.83 24.30 8.90
N GLY A 163 6.34 24.74 10.06
CA GLY A 163 5.77 24.47 11.38
C GLY A 163 6.12 23.11 11.96
N GLY A 164 7.04 22.36 11.35
CA GLY A 164 7.57 21.14 11.93
C GLY A 164 8.55 21.41 13.08
N LEU A 165 8.87 20.38 13.85
CA LEU A 165 9.72 20.50 15.04
C LEU A 165 11.23 20.70 14.73
N GLY A 166 11.65 20.47 13.48
CA GLY A 166 13.07 20.51 13.09
C GLY A 166 13.81 19.22 13.46
N GLY A 167 15.14 19.29 13.53
CA GLY A 167 15.98 18.12 13.83
C GLY A 167 16.08 17.09 12.70
N VAL A 168 15.48 17.37 11.53
CA VAL A 168 15.50 16.53 10.34
C VAL A 168 16.26 17.22 9.20
N SER A 169 16.98 16.45 8.41
CA SER A 169 17.66 16.93 7.19
C SER A 169 16.97 16.34 5.97
N LEU A 170 16.49 17.19 5.06
CA LEU A 170 15.91 16.75 3.78
C LEU A 170 16.90 15.88 2.98
N GLY A 171 18.18 16.26 2.95
CA GLY A 171 19.22 15.48 2.28
C GLY A 171 19.37 14.08 2.88
N ALA A 172 19.40 13.98 4.21
CA ALA A 172 19.49 12.70 4.90
C ALA A 172 18.24 11.83 4.64
N GLN A 173 17.04 12.43 4.68
CA GLN A 173 15.79 11.73 4.39
C GLN A 173 15.73 11.20 2.96
N VAL A 174 16.15 11.98 1.97
CA VAL A 174 16.20 11.54 0.57
C VAL A 174 17.19 10.39 0.41
N ILE A 175 18.41 10.52 0.94
CA ILE A 175 19.43 9.47 0.85
C ILE A 175 18.95 8.18 1.54
N GLY A 176 18.49 8.28 2.78
CA GLY A 176 17.98 7.14 3.54
C GLY A 176 16.80 6.45 2.86
N THR A 177 15.85 7.22 2.33
CA THR A 177 14.72 6.70 1.57
C THR A 177 15.18 5.95 0.32
N LEU A 178 16.08 6.53 -0.48
CA LEU A 178 16.60 5.91 -1.69
C LEU A 178 17.41 4.64 -1.38
N MET A 179 18.21 4.65 -0.31
CA MET A 179 18.93 3.47 0.17
C MET A 179 17.95 2.35 0.56
N GLY A 180 16.89 2.69 1.30
CA GLY A 180 15.83 1.75 1.67
C GLY A 180 15.12 1.16 0.45
N VAL A 181 14.76 2.00 -0.52
CA VAL A 181 14.14 1.56 -1.79
C VAL A 181 15.08 0.64 -2.57
N ALA A 182 16.36 0.99 -2.69
CA ALA A 182 17.36 0.20 -3.40
C ALA A 182 17.54 -1.16 -2.72
N TRP A 183 17.70 -1.18 -1.40
CA TRP A 183 17.87 -2.41 -0.62
C TRP A 183 16.64 -3.32 -0.70
N ALA A 184 15.43 -2.77 -0.48
CA ALA A 184 14.18 -3.53 -0.56
C ALA A 184 13.92 -4.08 -1.97
N THR A 185 14.25 -3.30 -3.00
CA THR A 185 14.10 -3.73 -4.40
C THR A 185 15.09 -4.84 -4.72
N ALA A 186 16.38 -4.65 -4.44
CA ALA A 186 17.42 -5.64 -4.67
C ALA A 186 17.15 -6.93 -3.90
N GLY A 187 16.87 -6.84 -2.60
CA GLY A 187 16.53 -7.98 -1.76
C GLY A 187 15.28 -8.72 -2.27
N GLY A 188 14.25 -7.98 -2.68
CA GLY A 188 13.05 -8.56 -3.29
C GLY A 188 13.35 -9.35 -4.57
N PHE A 189 14.18 -8.82 -5.48
CA PHE A 189 14.56 -9.55 -6.69
C PHE A 189 15.44 -10.77 -6.38
N VAL A 190 16.35 -10.66 -5.42
CA VAL A 190 17.21 -11.78 -5.01
C VAL A 190 16.37 -12.90 -4.41
N VAL A 191 15.54 -12.61 -3.39
CA VAL A 191 14.73 -13.61 -2.70
C VAL A 191 13.76 -14.29 -3.65
N TYR A 192 12.93 -13.52 -4.35
CA TYR A 192 11.94 -14.10 -5.26
C TYR A 192 12.58 -14.69 -6.52
N GLY A 193 13.74 -14.20 -6.94
CA GLY A 193 14.52 -14.77 -8.04
C GLY A 193 15.06 -16.15 -7.71
N VAL A 194 15.61 -16.32 -6.51
CA VAL A 194 16.05 -17.62 -6.00
C VAL A 194 14.87 -18.59 -5.91
N LEU A 195 13.75 -18.18 -5.30
CA LEU A 195 12.54 -19.02 -5.21
C LEU A 195 12.04 -19.45 -6.59
N LYS A 196 12.01 -18.52 -7.55
CA LYS A 196 11.61 -18.81 -8.94
C LYS A 196 12.54 -19.84 -9.59
N ALA A 197 13.84 -19.76 -9.34
CA ALA A 197 14.83 -20.67 -9.92
C ALA A 197 14.86 -22.05 -9.27
N THR A 198 14.43 -22.19 -8.00
CA THR A 198 14.52 -23.45 -7.26
C THR A 198 13.19 -24.21 -7.21
N ILE A 199 12.12 -23.57 -6.75
CA ILE A 199 10.82 -24.23 -6.51
C ILE A 199 9.69 -23.68 -7.39
N GLY A 200 9.92 -22.56 -8.07
CA GLY A 200 8.90 -21.86 -8.84
C GLY A 200 8.04 -20.93 -7.97
N LEU A 201 7.34 -19.99 -8.60
CA LEU A 201 6.46 -19.03 -7.92
C LEU A 201 5.00 -19.14 -8.33
N ARG A 202 4.72 -19.78 -9.48
CA ARG A 202 3.42 -19.72 -10.13
C ARG A 202 2.84 -21.11 -10.30
N LEU A 203 1.54 -21.21 -10.02
CA LEU A 203 0.73 -22.38 -10.33
C LEU A 203 0.70 -22.64 -11.84
N SER A 204 0.44 -23.89 -12.21
CA SER A 204 0.09 -24.23 -13.60
C SER A 204 -1.20 -23.52 -14.02
N GLN A 205 -1.46 -23.45 -15.32
CA GLN A 205 -2.65 -22.75 -15.83
C GLN A 205 -3.97 -23.42 -15.36
N GLU A 206 -3.97 -24.75 -15.24
CA GLU A 206 -5.11 -25.52 -14.72
C GLU A 206 -5.32 -25.25 -13.23
N GLU A 207 -4.25 -25.28 -12.43
CA GLU A 207 -4.32 -24.96 -11.00
C GLU A 207 -4.71 -23.49 -10.73
N GLU A 208 -4.25 -22.55 -11.57
CA GLU A 208 -4.68 -21.14 -11.47
C GLU A 208 -6.16 -20.98 -11.81
N PHE A 209 -6.69 -21.80 -12.74
CA PHE A 209 -8.10 -21.81 -13.12
C PHE A 209 -8.98 -22.39 -12.00
N ASP A 210 -8.57 -23.52 -11.41
CA ASP A 210 -9.28 -24.16 -10.30
C ASP A 210 -9.22 -23.33 -9.00
N GLY A 211 -8.17 -22.53 -8.84
CA GLY A 211 -7.94 -21.68 -7.67
C GLY A 211 -7.13 -22.37 -6.57
N ALA A 212 -6.29 -21.58 -5.88
CA ALA A 212 -5.34 -22.08 -4.88
C ALA A 212 -6.01 -22.87 -3.73
N ASP A 213 -7.24 -22.52 -3.36
CA ASP A 213 -8.01 -23.21 -2.33
C ASP A 213 -8.22 -24.68 -2.69
N LEU A 214 -8.59 -24.99 -3.94
CA LEU A 214 -8.77 -26.37 -4.42
C LEU A 214 -7.45 -27.01 -4.86
N SER A 215 -6.58 -26.26 -5.53
CA SER A 215 -5.33 -26.81 -6.08
C SER A 215 -4.30 -27.11 -5.01
N ILE A 216 -4.19 -26.27 -3.97
CA ILE A 216 -3.22 -26.41 -2.89
C ILE A 216 -3.89 -26.98 -1.63
N HIS A 217 -4.96 -26.33 -1.16
CA HIS A 217 -5.55 -26.62 0.15
C HIS A 217 -6.62 -27.72 0.14
N LYS A 218 -7.08 -28.14 -1.05
CA LYS A 218 -8.09 -29.20 -1.26
C LYS A 218 -9.40 -28.92 -0.51
N ILE A 219 -9.76 -27.66 -0.34
CA ILE A 219 -10.97 -27.20 0.37
C ILE A 219 -11.50 -25.92 -0.29
N SER A 220 -12.81 -25.67 -0.25
CA SER A 220 -13.38 -24.39 -0.70
C SER A 220 -13.45 -23.38 0.44
N ALA A 221 -13.18 -22.09 0.16
CA ALA A 221 -13.35 -21.00 1.12
C ALA A 221 -14.83 -20.66 1.40
N THR A 222 -15.74 -21.05 0.50
CA THR A 222 -17.18 -20.83 0.65
C THR A 222 -17.95 -22.13 0.33
N PRO A 223 -19.13 -22.34 0.93
CA PRO A 223 -20.02 -23.43 0.52
C PRO A 223 -20.63 -23.07 -0.86
N GLU A 224 -19.91 -23.39 -1.95
CA GLU A 224 -20.37 -23.09 -3.32
C GLU A 224 -21.45 -24.05 -3.84
N ARG A 225 -21.67 -25.17 -3.12
CA ARG A 225 -22.78 -26.09 -3.36
C ARG A 225 -23.67 -26.09 -2.12
N GLU A 226 -24.98 -26.07 -2.34
CA GLU A 226 -25.95 -26.42 -1.30
C GLU A 226 -25.44 -27.68 -0.61
N ALA A 227 -25.39 -27.65 0.72
CA ALA A 227 -25.12 -28.85 1.45
C ALA A 227 -26.32 -29.77 1.20
N ASN A 228 -26.10 -30.87 0.46
CA ASN A 228 -27.12 -31.86 0.14
C ASN A 228 -27.50 -32.67 1.39
N TRP A 229 -27.93 -32.00 2.46
CA TRP A 229 -28.55 -32.62 3.62
C TRP A 229 -29.92 -32.01 3.86
#